data_AF-D5ACT2-F1
#
_entry.id   AF-D5ACT2-F1
#
_cell.length_a   1.000
_cell.length_b   1.000
_cell.length_c   1.000
_cell.angle_alpha   90.00
_cell.angle_beta   90.00
_cell.angle_gamma   90.00
#
_symmetry.space_group_name_H-M   'P 1'
#
loop_
_entity.id
_entity.type
_entity.pdbx_description
1 polymer ?
#
loop_
_entity_poly.entity_id
_entity_poly.type
_entity_poly.pdbx_seq_one_letter_code
_entity_poly.pdbx_strand_id
1 'polypeptide(L)'
;MLNTLDGVRDETGASPTSWATWTRMWTAEENRHGDLLNKYLYLCGRVDMRQVEKTIQYLIGSGMDPRTENSPYLGFLYTSFQERATFISHGNTARFAKGYGDLKLAQICGTIAADEKRHETAYTKIVEKLFEIDPDTTMLDFEDMMRKKVSMPAHLMYDGQDNDLFEHFSAVAQRLGVYTARDYADILEFLVKRWNVEKIEGLSSKGRKAQDYVCKLAPRIRRLDERAQERAKQGQTCTFSWIFNKEVTL
;
A
#
# COMPACT_ATOMS: atom_id res chain seq x y z
N MET A 1 12.75 -5.83 0.25
CA MET A 1 11.75 -6.46 1.13
C MET A 1 11.52 -7.92 0.78
N LEU A 2 10.99 -8.31 -0.39
CA LEU A 2 10.71 -9.74 -0.68
C LEU A 2 11.90 -10.69 -0.50
N ASN A 3 13.11 -10.27 -0.91
CA ASN A 3 14.34 -11.06 -0.70
C ASN A 3 14.85 -11.09 0.75
N THR A 4 14.15 -10.51 1.71
CA THR A 4 14.42 -10.70 3.14
C THR A 4 13.53 -11.79 3.75
N LEU A 5 12.52 -12.28 3.03
CA LEU A 5 11.55 -13.23 3.57
C LEU A 5 12.10 -14.66 3.55
N ASP A 6 12.10 -15.31 4.70
CA ASP A 6 12.57 -16.67 4.87
C ASP A 6 11.73 -17.65 4.06
N GLY A 7 12.39 -18.67 3.50
CA GLY A 7 11.76 -19.69 2.65
C GLY A 7 11.41 -19.26 1.23
N VAL A 8 11.38 -17.96 0.93
CA VAL A 8 10.97 -17.45 -0.41
C VAL A 8 11.98 -16.52 -1.07
N ARG A 9 13.01 -16.04 -0.36
CA ARG A 9 14.05 -15.16 -0.92
C ARG A 9 14.85 -15.79 -2.06
N ASP A 10 15.32 -14.95 -2.97
CA ASP A 10 16.29 -15.36 -3.99
C ASP A 10 17.71 -15.44 -3.41
N GLU A 11 18.23 -16.65 -3.21
CA GLU A 11 19.57 -16.88 -2.64
C GLU A 11 20.73 -16.47 -3.57
N THR A 12 20.50 -16.27 -4.86
CA THR A 12 21.59 -16.09 -5.84
C THR A 12 21.40 -14.89 -6.78
N GLY A 13 20.22 -14.27 -6.77
CA GLY A 13 19.81 -13.28 -7.76
C GLY A 13 19.31 -13.88 -9.08
N ALA A 14 19.41 -15.20 -9.24
CA ALA A 14 18.93 -15.96 -10.39
C ALA A 14 18.41 -17.35 -9.98
N SER A 15 17.98 -17.53 -8.73
CA SER A 15 17.54 -18.83 -8.24
C SER A 15 16.38 -19.36 -9.09
N PRO A 16 16.36 -20.67 -9.44
CA PRO A 16 15.32 -21.25 -10.29
C PRO A 16 14.01 -21.53 -9.54
N THR A 17 13.92 -21.20 -8.24
CA THR A 17 12.69 -21.41 -7.47
C THR A 17 11.55 -20.56 -8.00
N SER A 18 10.32 -21.05 -7.86
CA SER A 18 9.12 -20.29 -8.25
C SER A 18 9.00 -18.97 -7.50
N TRP A 19 9.42 -18.94 -6.22
CA TRP A 19 9.42 -17.72 -5.39
C TRP A 19 10.40 -16.66 -5.89
N ALA A 20 11.62 -17.06 -6.23
CA ALA A 20 12.62 -16.16 -6.78
C ALA A 20 12.19 -15.67 -8.17
N THR A 21 11.63 -16.56 -8.99
CA THR A 21 11.08 -16.19 -10.31
C THR A 21 9.94 -15.19 -10.19
N TRP A 22 8.97 -15.42 -9.28
CA TRP A 22 7.91 -14.45 -9.00
C TRP A 22 8.49 -13.11 -8.59
N THR A 23 9.41 -13.08 -7.61
CA THR A 23 10.02 -11.84 -7.11
C THR A 23 10.66 -11.04 -8.24
N ARG A 24 11.47 -11.69 -9.09
CA ARG A 24 12.12 -11.01 -10.22
C ARG A 24 11.13 -10.52 -11.27
N MET A 25 10.12 -11.32 -11.62
CA MET A 25 9.15 -10.95 -12.65
C MET A 25 8.18 -9.87 -12.16
N TRP A 26 7.73 -9.94 -10.91
CA TRP A 26 6.95 -8.88 -10.26
C TRP A 26 7.74 -7.56 -10.28
N THR A 27 9.01 -7.57 -9.84
CA THR A 27 9.84 -6.35 -9.88
C THR A 27 10.04 -5.83 -11.32
N ALA A 28 10.16 -6.71 -12.31
CA ALA A 28 10.25 -6.31 -13.72
C ALA A 28 8.94 -5.66 -14.23
N GLU A 29 7.78 -6.12 -13.76
CA GLU A 29 6.50 -5.46 -14.05
C GLU A 29 6.40 -4.10 -13.36
N GLU A 30 6.71 -4.02 -12.06
CA GLU A 30 6.68 -2.80 -11.22
C GLU A 30 7.56 -1.67 -11.78
N ASN A 31 8.74 -2.01 -12.30
CA ASN A 31 9.67 -1.00 -12.83
C ASN A 31 8.99 -0.10 -13.89
N ARG A 32 8.09 -0.65 -14.69
CA ARG A 32 7.39 0.09 -15.75
C ARG A 32 6.45 1.16 -15.20
N HIS A 33 5.93 1.00 -13.98
CA HIS A 33 4.99 1.96 -13.39
C HIS A 33 5.72 3.27 -13.07
N GLY A 34 6.86 3.18 -12.38
CA GLY A 34 7.72 4.32 -12.08
C GLY A 34 8.23 5.01 -13.34
N ASP A 35 8.72 4.24 -14.32
CA ASP A 35 9.20 4.76 -15.60
C ASP A 35 8.15 5.58 -16.35
N LEU A 36 6.91 5.07 -16.39
CA LEU A 36 5.81 5.71 -17.12
C LEU A 36 5.35 6.99 -16.42
N LEU A 37 5.18 6.95 -15.09
CA LEU A 37 4.78 8.12 -14.30
C LEU A 37 5.87 9.21 -14.29
N ASN A 38 7.14 8.81 -14.18
CA ASN A 38 8.27 9.75 -14.22
C ASN A 38 8.29 10.53 -15.54
N LYS A 39 8.24 9.82 -16.69
CA LYS A 39 8.23 10.46 -18.01
C LYS A 39 6.99 11.34 -18.23
N TYR A 40 5.82 10.91 -17.74
CA TYR A 40 4.62 11.75 -17.80
C TYR A 40 4.80 13.05 -17.00
N LEU A 41 5.26 12.96 -15.75
CA LEU A 41 5.48 14.12 -14.87
C LEU A 41 6.57 15.06 -15.40
N TYR A 42 7.64 14.51 -15.98
CA TYR A 42 8.67 15.30 -16.64
C TYR A 42 8.09 16.09 -17.83
N LEU A 43 7.34 15.43 -18.71
CA LEU A 43 6.81 16.05 -19.92
C LEU A 43 5.65 17.03 -19.66
N CYS A 44 4.90 16.85 -18.56
CA CYS A 44 3.75 17.72 -18.29
C CYS A 44 4.17 19.14 -17.88
N GLY A 45 5.40 19.33 -17.38
CA GLY A 45 5.93 20.64 -16.98
C GLY A 45 5.20 21.26 -15.78
N ARG A 46 4.48 20.45 -14.99
CA ARG A 46 3.67 20.91 -13.83
C ARG A 46 4.38 20.75 -12.49
N VAL A 47 5.48 20.01 -12.44
CA VAL A 47 6.21 19.66 -11.23
C VAL A 47 7.69 20.02 -11.33
N ASP A 48 8.33 20.22 -10.18
CA ASP A 48 9.77 20.40 -10.06
C ASP A 48 10.44 19.02 -10.00
N MET A 49 10.90 18.52 -11.15
CA MET A 49 11.52 17.20 -11.25
C MET A 49 12.79 17.07 -10.41
N ARG A 50 13.54 18.16 -10.18
CA ARG A 50 14.73 18.12 -9.33
C ARG A 50 14.34 17.80 -7.88
N GLN A 51 13.25 18.40 -7.39
CA GLN A 51 12.75 18.12 -6.05
C GLN A 51 12.17 16.72 -5.94
N VAL A 52 11.44 16.24 -6.96
CA VAL A 52 10.95 14.86 -7.01
C VAL A 52 12.10 13.84 -6.97
N GLU A 53 13.14 14.04 -7.79
CA GLU A 53 14.33 13.17 -7.86
C GLU A 53 15.10 13.16 -6.53
N LYS A 54 15.27 14.33 -5.90
CA LYS A 54 15.88 14.44 -4.57
C LYS A 54 15.07 13.68 -3.52
N THR A 55 13.74 13.76 -3.56
CA THR A 55 12.88 12.97 -2.67
C THR A 55 13.04 11.47 -2.89
N ILE A 56 13.06 11.02 -4.15
CA ILE A 56 13.28 9.60 -4.49
C ILE A 56 14.65 9.13 -3.96
N GLN A 57 15.69 9.94 -4.12
CA GLN A 57 17.03 9.62 -3.62
C GLN A 57 17.04 9.44 -2.10
N TYR A 58 16.39 10.33 -1.34
CA TYR A 58 16.24 10.17 0.10
C TYR A 58 15.43 8.92 0.45
N LEU A 59 14.30 8.68 -0.22
CA LEU A 59 13.45 7.54 0.09
C LEU A 59 14.16 6.20 -0.12
N ILE A 60 14.89 6.05 -1.24
CA ILE A 60 15.69 4.84 -1.50
C ILE A 60 16.80 4.70 -0.45
N GLY A 61 17.50 5.79 -0.11
CA GLY A 61 18.57 5.77 0.89
C GLY A 61 18.08 5.47 2.32
N SER A 62 16.88 5.93 2.67
CA SER A 62 16.22 5.64 3.94
C SER A 62 15.73 4.20 4.02
N GLY A 63 15.36 3.62 2.87
CA GLY A 63 14.68 2.33 2.82
C GLY A 63 13.31 2.37 3.50
N MET A 64 12.86 1.22 3.98
CA MET A 64 11.59 1.07 4.67
C MET A 64 11.65 -0.15 5.59
N ASP A 65 11.09 -0.03 6.79
CA ASP A 65 10.80 -1.17 7.66
C ASP A 65 9.29 -1.51 7.64
N PRO A 66 8.87 -2.59 6.96
CA PRO A 66 7.48 -3.05 6.97
C PRO A 66 7.10 -3.80 8.25
N ARG A 67 8.06 -4.05 9.17
CA ARG A 67 7.90 -4.85 10.39
C ARG A 67 7.36 -6.27 10.13
N THR A 68 7.81 -6.86 9.03
CA THR A 68 7.48 -8.23 8.60
C THR A 68 8.44 -9.29 9.12
N GLU A 69 9.53 -8.90 9.81
CA GLU A 69 10.38 -9.80 10.60
C GLU A 69 10.90 -11.02 9.82
N ASN A 70 11.20 -10.84 8.53
CA ASN A 70 11.59 -11.92 7.63
C ASN A 70 10.50 -13.02 7.45
N SER A 71 9.33 -12.90 8.09
CA SER A 71 8.24 -13.89 7.99
C SER A 71 7.53 -13.78 6.63
N PRO A 72 7.44 -14.87 5.84
CA PRO A 72 6.65 -14.87 4.62
C PRO A 72 5.15 -14.69 4.88
N TYR A 73 4.64 -15.09 6.06
CA TYR A 73 3.24 -14.88 6.43
C TYR A 73 2.94 -13.38 6.57
N LEU A 74 3.71 -12.68 7.43
CA LEU A 74 3.61 -11.23 7.58
C LEU A 74 3.88 -10.51 6.24
N GLY A 75 4.89 -10.96 5.49
CA GLY A 75 5.24 -10.42 4.18
C GLY A 75 4.09 -10.47 3.18
N PHE A 76 3.44 -11.63 3.01
CA PHE A 76 2.37 -11.78 2.03
C PHE A 76 1.02 -11.21 2.49
N LEU A 77 0.78 -11.11 3.80
CA LEU A 77 -0.31 -10.32 4.36
C LEU A 77 -0.11 -8.83 4.04
N TYR A 78 1.10 -8.33 4.25
CA TYR A 78 1.49 -6.95 3.95
C TYR A 78 1.32 -6.63 2.46
N THR A 79 1.87 -7.46 1.56
CA THR A 79 1.76 -7.20 0.11
C THR A 79 0.33 -7.33 -0.40
N SER A 80 -0.45 -8.31 0.09
CA SER A 80 -1.88 -8.41 -0.26
C SER A 80 -2.66 -7.14 0.06
N PHE A 81 -2.33 -6.49 1.18
CA PHE A 81 -2.93 -5.21 1.56
C PHE A 81 -2.44 -4.07 0.67
N GLN A 82 -1.13 -3.96 0.47
CA GLN A 82 -0.51 -2.85 -0.28
C GLN A 82 -0.91 -2.83 -1.75
N GLU A 83 -0.90 -3.98 -2.44
CA GLU A 83 -1.32 -4.06 -3.84
C GLU A 83 -2.77 -3.60 -4.03
N ARG A 84 -3.63 -3.89 -3.05
CA ARG A 84 -5.00 -3.39 -3.09
C ARG A 84 -5.07 -1.88 -2.84
N ALA A 85 -4.23 -1.36 -1.96
CA ALA A 85 -4.14 0.08 -1.70
C ALA A 85 -3.66 0.86 -2.94
N THR A 86 -2.65 0.36 -3.64
CA THR A 86 -2.17 0.97 -4.90
C THR A 86 -3.19 0.82 -6.02
N PHE A 87 -3.87 -0.34 -6.14
CA PHE A 87 -5.00 -0.53 -7.06
C PHE A 87 -6.07 0.55 -6.88
N ILE A 88 -6.51 0.79 -5.63
CA ILE A 88 -7.51 1.82 -5.31
C ILE A 88 -6.97 3.21 -5.67
N SER A 89 -5.75 3.53 -5.23
CA SER A 89 -5.13 4.85 -5.43
C SER A 89 -4.98 5.19 -6.92
N HIS A 90 -4.49 4.25 -7.73
CA HIS A 90 -4.35 4.42 -9.18
C HIS A 90 -5.71 4.48 -9.87
N GLY A 91 -6.67 3.63 -9.49
CA GLY A 91 -8.03 3.67 -10.02
C GLY A 91 -8.73 5.01 -9.74
N ASN A 92 -8.57 5.54 -8.53
CA ASN A 92 -9.15 6.82 -8.13
C ASN A 92 -8.51 7.99 -8.89
N THR A 93 -7.18 7.98 -9.02
CA THR A 93 -6.43 8.95 -9.83
C THR A 93 -6.84 8.90 -11.31
N ALA A 94 -7.06 7.71 -11.86
CA ALA A 94 -7.55 7.55 -13.24
C ALA A 94 -8.92 8.20 -13.44
N ARG A 95 -9.82 8.06 -12.47
CA ARG A 95 -11.15 8.70 -12.49
C ARG A 95 -11.03 10.22 -12.43
N PHE A 96 -10.12 10.76 -11.60
CA PHE A 96 -9.85 12.21 -11.58
C PHE A 96 -9.30 12.70 -12.90
N ALA A 97 -8.27 12.06 -13.45
CA ALA A 97 -7.67 12.42 -14.73
C ALA A 97 -8.73 12.49 -15.84
N LYS A 98 -9.61 11.47 -15.91
CA LYS A 98 -10.75 11.47 -16.85
C LYS A 98 -11.72 12.62 -16.60
N GLY A 99 -12.05 12.90 -15.33
CA GLY A 99 -12.93 14.01 -14.94
C GLY A 99 -12.38 15.39 -15.31
N TYR A 100 -11.05 15.56 -15.27
CA TYR A 100 -10.35 16.76 -15.72
C TYR A 100 -10.06 16.79 -17.23
N GLY A 101 -10.52 15.78 -17.99
CA GLY A 101 -10.39 15.73 -19.45
C GLY A 101 -9.09 15.11 -19.97
N ASP A 102 -8.18 14.66 -19.11
CA ASP A 102 -6.95 13.96 -19.52
C ASP A 102 -7.20 12.45 -19.63
N LEU A 103 -7.69 12.04 -20.81
CA LEU A 103 -7.93 10.64 -21.12
C LEU A 103 -6.65 9.79 -21.19
N LYS A 104 -5.49 10.41 -21.45
CA LYS A 104 -4.21 9.69 -21.56
C LYS A 104 -3.62 9.40 -20.19
N LEU A 105 -3.66 10.37 -19.27
CA LEU A 105 -3.32 10.10 -17.88
C LEU A 105 -4.29 9.07 -17.26
N ALA A 106 -5.58 9.14 -17.58
CA ALA A 106 -6.53 8.12 -17.13
C ALA A 106 -6.16 6.71 -17.62
N GLN A 107 -5.72 6.57 -18.88
CA GLN A 107 -5.22 5.31 -19.43
C GLN A 107 -3.93 4.84 -18.73
N ILE A 108 -2.99 5.75 -18.46
CA ILE A 108 -1.74 5.46 -17.73
C ILE A 108 -2.07 4.88 -16.34
N CYS A 109 -2.84 5.62 -15.53
CA CYS A 109 -3.19 5.18 -14.18
C CYS A 109 -4.03 3.90 -14.19
N GLY A 110 -4.96 3.75 -15.13
CA GLY A 110 -5.78 2.54 -15.26
C GLY A 110 -4.97 1.30 -15.68
N THR A 111 -3.93 1.48 -16.50
CA THR A 111 -3.03 0.38 -16.89
C THR A 111 -2.21 -0.10 -15.71
N ILE A 112 -1.67 0.83 -14.91
CA ILE A 112 -0.95 0.49 -13.68
C ILE A 112 -1.90 -0.24 -12.71
N ALA A 113 -3.09 0.31 -12.44
CA ALA A 113 -4.09 -0.34 -11.59
C ALA A 113 -4.44 -1.78 -12.04
N ALA A 114 -4.46 -2.05 -13.35
CA ALA A 114 -4.71 -3.39 -13.86
C ALA A 114 -3.58 -4.39 -13.52
N ASP A 115 -2.34 -3.92 -13.41
CA ASP A 115 -1.19 -4.71 -12.94
C ASP A 115 -1.35 -5.01 -11.44
N GLU A 116 -1.60 -3.98 -10.63
CA GLU A 116 -1.81 -4.10 -9.18
C GLU A 116 -2.90 -5.13 -8.84
N LYS A 117 -3.97 -5.16 -9.64
CA LYS A 117 -5.06 -6.12 -9.43
C LYS A 117 -4.62 -7.57 -9.61
N ARG A 118 -3.70 -7.83 -10.56
CA ARG A 118 -3.15 -9.18 -10.77
C ARG A 118 -2.20 -9.55 -9.65
N HIS A 119 -1.37 -8.62 -9.18
CA HIS A 119 -0.47 -8.84 -8.05
C HIS A 119 -1.24 -9.07 -6.74
N GLU A 120 -2.26 -8.26 -6.46
CA GLU A 120 -3.22 -8.47 -5.35
C GLU A 120 -3.80 -9.90 -5.42
N THR A 121 -4.23 -10.33 -6.61
CA THR A 121 -4.81 -11.66 -6.79
C THR A 121 -3.79 -12.77 -6.52
N ALA A 122 -2.52 -12.59 -6.92
CA ALA A 122 -1.47 -13.56 -6.66
C ALA A 122 -1.14 -13.66 -5.15
N TYR A 123 -0.91 -12.54 -4.48
CA TYR A 123 -0.59 -12.54 -3.04
C TYR A 123 -1.76 -13.03 -2.18
N THR A 124 -2.99 -12.64 -2.51
CA THR A 124 -4.16 -13.14 -1.76
C THR A 124 -4.36 -14.65 -1.91
N LYS A 125 -3.98 -15.26 -3.04
CA LYS A 125 -3.98 -16.73 -3.20
C LYS A 125 -2.90 -17.42 -2.37
N ILE A 126 -1.73 -16.78 -2.19
CA ILE A 126 -0.68 -17.31 -1.32
C ILE A 126 -1.19 -17.38 0.11
N VAL A 127 -1.75 -16.28 0.63
CA VAL A 127 -2.29 -16.25 2.00
C VAL A 127 -3.50 -17.16 2.17
N GLU A 128 -4.37 -17.29 1.15
CA GLU A 128 -5.44 -18.29 1.14
C GLU A 128 -4.89 -19.70 1.35
N LYS A 129 -3.81 -20.05 0.65
CA LYS A 129 -3.16 -21.35 0.84
C LYS A 129 -2.51 -21.50 2.22
N LEU A 130 -1.96 -20.43 2.77
CA LEU A 130 -1.42 -20.43 4.14
C LEU A 130 -2.53 -20.71 5.17
N PHE A 131 -3.73 -20.14 5.00
CA PHE A 131 -4.88 -20.48 5.85
C PHE A 131 -5.34 -21.94 5.72
N GLU A 132 -5.19 -22.57 4.55
CA GLU A 132 -5.52 -23.99 4.39
C GLU A 132 -4.53 -24.92 5.12
N ILE A 133 -3.24 -24.59 5.13
CA ILE A 133 -2.18 -25.49 5.62
C ILE A 133 -1.75 -25.18 7.06
N ASP A 134 -1.87 -23.93 7.49
CA ASP A 134 -1.44 -23.44 8.80
C ASP A 134 -2.35 -22.29 9.29
N PRO A 135 -3.63 -22.59 9.56
CA PRO A 135 -4.63 -21.57 9.88
C PRO A 135 -4.32 -20.79 11.16
N ASP A 136 -3.72 -21.44 12.17
CA ASP A 136 -3.49 -20.80 13.47
C ASP A 136 -2.38 -19.75 13.38
N THR A 137 -1.23 -20.10 12.80
CA THR A 137 -0.11 -19.16 12.58
C THR A 137 -0.54 -18.01 11.68
N THR A 138 -1.20 -18.32 10.56
CA THR A 138 -1.67 -17.30 9.61
C THR A 138 -2.63 -16.32 10.27
N MET A 139 -3.51 -16.78 11.17
CA MET A 139 -4.42 -15.93 11.92
C MET A 139 -3.69 -15.01 12.91
N LEU A 140 -2.70 -15.54 13.63
CA LEU A 140 -1.90 -14.77 14.58
C LEU A 140 -1.10 -13.68 13.86
N ASP A 141 -0.48 -13.99 12.73
CA ASP A 141 0.28 -13.03 11.94
C ASP A 141 -0.63 -11.99 11.26
N PHE A 142 -1.88 -12.35 10.92
CA PHE A 142 -2.85 -11.37 10.43
C PHE A 142 -3.26 -10.39 11.54
N GLU A 143 -3.52 -10.87 12.75
CA GLU A 143 -3.72 -10.00 13.91
C GLU A 143 -2.51 -9.10 14.16
N ASP A 144 -1.31 -9.65 14.16
CA ASP A 144 -0.07 -8.92 14.44
C ASP A 144 0.17 -7.79 13.44
N MET A 145 0.05 -8.08 12.13
CA MET A 145 0.15 -7.08 11.07
C MET A 145 -0.88 -5.96 11.25
N MET A 146 -2.12 -6.29 11.63
CA MET A 146 -3.16 -5.31 11.88
C MET A 146 -2.92 -4.49 13.16
N ARG A 147 -2.32 -5.07 14.20
CA ARG A 147 -1.92 -4.35 15.43
C ARG A 147 -0.78 -3.39 15.18
N LYS A 148 0.21 -3.81 14.40
CA LYS A 148 1.31 -2.96 13.94
C LYS A 148 0.80 -1.79 13.09
N LYS A 149 -0.36 -1.96 12.43
CA LYS A 149 -0.87 -1.15 11.32
C LYS A 149 0.00 -1.35 10.08
N VAL A 150 -0.65 -1.48 8.93
CA VAL A 150 0.07 -1.63 7.67
C VAL A 150 0.72 -0.29 7.30
N SER A 151 2.02 -0.18 7.55
CA SER A 151 2.81 1.03 7.24
C SER A 151 2.95 1.21 5.73
N MET A 152 2.74 2.43 5.24
CA MET A 152 2.97 2.75 3.83
C MET A 152 4.46 2.65 3.48
N PRO A 153 4.82 2.12 2.30
CA PRO A 153 6.23 2.00 1.88
C PRO A 153 6.99 3.33 1.92
N ALA A 154 6.32 4.42 1.53
CA ALA A 154 6.90 5.76 1.46
C ALA A 154 6.74 6.58 2.76
N HIS A 155 6.48 5.97 3.92
CA HIS A 155 6.24 6.72 5.16
C HIS A 155 7.44 7.55 5.66
N LEU A 156 8.65 7.26 5.18
CA LEU A 156 9.88 8.03 5.46
C LEU A 156 10.22 9.05 4.35
N MET A 157 9.22 9.44 3.56
CA MET A 157 9.39 10.40 2.47
C MET A 157 9.86 11.77 2.99
N TYR A 158 10.92 12.29 2.37
CA TYR A 158 11.56 13.55 2.74
C TYR A 158 12.13 14.25 1.50
N ASP A 159 11.93 15.56 1.36
CA ASP A 159 12.39 16.36 0.21
C ASP A 159 13.62 17.25 0.50
N GLY A 160 14.17 17.14 1.71
CA GLY A 160 15.26 18.00 2.17
C GLY A 160 14.81 19.26 2.92
N GLN A 161 13.51 19.46 3.13
CA GLN A 161 12.98 20.61 3.87
C GLN A 161 11.78 20.29 4.77
N ASP A 162 10.88 19.40 4.36
CA ASP A 162 9.67 19.06 5.12
C ASP A 162 9.81 17.72 5.83
N ASN A 163 9.92 17.74 7.16
CA ASN A 163 10.05 16.54 7.99
C ASN A 163 8.75 15.73 8.08
N ASP A 164 7.61 16.33 7.77
CA ASP A 164 6.27 15.72 7.87
C ASP A 164 5.66 15.49 6.47
N LEU A 165 6.51 15.44 5.43
CA LEU A 165 6.09 15.39 4.03
C LEU A 165 5.13 14.24 3.71
N PHE A 166 5.32 13.06 4.32
CA PHE A 166 4.39 11.94 4.15
C PHE A 166 3.01 12.24 4.74
N GLU A 167 2.94 12.86 5.92
CA GLU A 167 1.67 13.22 6.55
C GLU A 167 0.95 14.31 5.74
N HIS A 168 1.66 15.33 5.28
CA HIS A 168 1.11 16.36 4.40
C HIS A 168 0.61 15.77 3.08
N PHE A 169 1.39 14.89 2.43
CA PHE A 169 0.96 14.19 1.22
C PHE A 169 -0.30 13.35 1.47
N SER A 170 -0.31 12.60 2.57
CA SER A 170 -1.43 11.73 2.95
C SER A 170 -2.71 12.51 3.24
N ALA A 171 -2.60 13.70 3.87
CA ALA A 171 -3.74 14.59 4.08
C ALA A 171 -4.36 15.05 2.75
N VAL A 172 -3.52 15.46 1.77
CA VAL A 172 -4.01 15.83 0.43
C VAL A 172 -4.68 14.64 -0.27
N ALA A 173 -4.09 13.45 -0.22
CA ALA A 173 -4.66 12.24 -0.81
C ALA A 173 -6.00 11.85 -0.16
N GLN A 174 -6.11 11.98 1.17
CA GLN A 174 -7.32 11.77 1.95
C GLN A 174 -8.41 12.77 1.55
N ARG A 175 -8.10 14.08 1.52
CA ARG A 175 -9.04 15.14 1.17
C ARG A 175 -9.56 15.01 -0.26
N LEU A 176 -8.67 14.65 -1.19
CA LEU A 176 -9.05 14.40 -2.58
C LEU A 176 -9.81 13.08 -2.75
N GLY A 177 -9.81 12.17 -1.76
CA GLY A 177 -10.42 10.85 -1.89
C GLY A 177 -9.67 9.93 -2.85
N VAL A 178 -8.35 10.13 -3.00
CA VAL A 178 -7.47 9.22 -3.76
C VAL A 178 -7.23 7.95 -2.95
N TYR A 179 -6.89 8.11 -1.67
CA TYR A 179 -6.79 7.02 -0.71
C TYR A 179 -7.10 7.56 0.68
N THR A 180 -8.00 6.89 1.39
CA THR A 180 -8.54 7.35 2.67
C THR A 180 -8.42 6.29 3.77
N ALA A 181 -8.60 6.71 5.02
CA ALA A 181 -8.74 5.80 6.15
C ALA A 181 -9.96 4.85 5.99
N ARG A 182 -10.97 5.23 5.20
CA ARG A 182 -12.08 4.33 4.83
C ARG A 182 -11.62 3.25 3.87
N ASP A 183 -10.83 3.60 2.86
CA ASP A 183 -10.25 2.62 1.93
C ASP A 183 -9.39 1.60 2.68
N TYR A 184 -8.62 2.03 3.69
CA TYR A 184 -7.89 1.10 4.58
C TYR A 184 -8.84 0.09 5.25
N ALA A 185 -9.96 0.56 5.81
CA ALA A 185 -10.95 -0.32 6.45
C ALA A 185 -11.63 -1.25 5.44
N ASP A 186 -11.89 -0.77 4.22
CA ASP A 186 -12.51 -1.53 3.14
C ASP A 186 -11.56 -2.62 2.59
N ILE A 187 -10.26 -2.35 2.52
CA ILE A 187 -9.25 -3.37 2.20
C ILE A 187 -9.26 -4.46 3.27
N LEU A 188 -9.24 -4.10 4.54
CA LEU A 188 -9.28 -5.07 5.64
C LEU A 188 -10.53 -5.95 5.58
N GLU A 189 -11.70 -5.34 5.45
CA GLU A 189 -12.97 -6.07 5.35
C GLU A 189 -13.00 -6.98 4.10
N PHE A 190 -12.47 -6.50 2.97
CA PHE A 190 -12.31 -7.31 1.78
C PHE A 190 -11.42 -8.53 2.03
N LEU A 191 -10.25 -8.37 2.66
CA LEU A 191 -9.31 -9.47 2.91
C LEU A 191 -9.89 -10.49 3.90
N VAL A 192 -10.55 -10.02 4.97
CA VAL A 192 -11.30 -10.87 5.92
C VAL A 192 -12.32 -11.74 5.19
N LYS A 193 -13.09 -11.14 4.26
CA LYS A 193 -14.06 -11.86 3.45
C LYS A 193 -13.39 -12.80 2.43
N ARG A 194 -12.33 -12.34 1.76
CA ARG A 194 -11.61 -13.06 0.71
C ARG A 194 -10.98 -14.36 1.22
N TRP A 195 -10.47 -14.35 2.45
CA TRP A 195 -9.91 -15.53 3.11
C TRP A 195 -10.90 -16.25 4.02
N ASN A 196 -12.17 -15.83 4.03
CA ASN A 196 -13.23 -16.45 4.81
C ASN A 196 -12.88 -16.56 6.31
N VAL A 197 -12.17 -15.55 6.84
CA VAL A 197 -11.55 -15.53 8.17
C VAL A 197 -12.55 -15.87 9.28
N GLU A 198 -13.78 -15.37 9.19
CA GLU A 198 -14.84 -15.60 10.18
C GLU A 198 -15.23 -17.08 10.33
N LYS A 199 -15.08 -17.87 9.26
CA LYS A 199 -15.51 -19.28 9.24
C LYS A 199 -14.36 -20.27 9.43
N ILE A 200 -13.15 -19.78 9.74
CA ILE A 200 -12.01 -20.67 10.01
C ILE A 200 -12.23 -21.32 11.37
N GLU A 201 -12.31 -22.65 11.36
CA GLU A 201 -12.46 -23.50 12.53
C GLU A 201 -11.13 -24.16 12.92
N GLY A 202 -11.09 -24.85 14.07
CA GLY A 202 -9.89 -25.58 14.51
C GLY A 202 -8.75 -24.70 15.07
N LEU A 203 -8.96 -23.39 15.18
CA LEU A 203 -8.00 -22.45 15.77
C LEU A 203 -7.77 -22.72 17.26
N SER A 204 -6.57 -22.41 17.74
CA SER A 204 -6.20 -22.37 19.15
C SER A 204 -6.97 -21.27 19.89
N SER A 205 -6.83 -21.24 21.23
CA SER A 205 -7.45 -20.17 22.03
C SER A 205 -6.90 -18.79 21.71
N LYS A 206 -5.63 -18.68 21.29
CA LYS A 206 -5.04 -17.44 20.81
C LYS A 206 -5.54 -17.11 19.40
N GLY A 207 -5.55 -18.11 18.50
CA GLY A 207 -6.07 -17.94 17.13
C GLY A 207 -7.52 -17.45 17.10
N ARG A 208 -8.40 -17.96 17.96
CA ARG A 208 -9.79 -17.45 18.07
C ARG A 208 -9.88 -16.00 18.54
N LYS A 209 -9.00 -15.56 19.45
CA LYS A 209 -8.93 -14.15 19.88
C LYS A 209 -8.42 -13.25 18.75
N ALA A 210 -7.44 -13.74 17.99
CA ALA A 210 -6.92 -13.06 16.81
C ALA A 210 -8.00 -12.90 15.73
N GLN A 211 -8.72 -13.98 15.42
CA GLN A 211 -9.87 -13.98 14.51
C GLN A 211 -10.93 -12.96 14.94
N ASP A 212 -11.33 -12.98 16.21
CA ASP A 212 -12.27 -12.01 16.79
C ASP A 212 -11.79 -10.56 16.63
N TYR A 213 -10.50 -10.30 16.88
CA TYR A 213 -9.91 -8.98 16.74
C TYR A 213 -9.97 -8.49 15.30
N VAL A 214 -9.49 -9.31 14.35
CA VAL A 214 -9.40 -8.96 12.94
C VAL A 214 -10.79 -8.72 12.35
N CYS A 215 -11.76 -9.61 12.59
CA CYS A 215 -13.13 -9.47 12.08
C CYS A 215 -13.86 -8.21 12.59
N LYS A 216 -13.52 -7.74 13.80
CA LYS A 216 -14.17 -6.55 14.41
C LYS A 216 -13.42 -5.25 14.13
N LEU A 217 -12.25 -5.30 13.49
CA LEU A 217 -11.36 -4.15 13.38
C LEU A 217 -11.83 -3.14 12.31
N ALA A 218 -12.32 -3.57 11.14
CA ALA A 218 -12.78 -2.63 10.11
C ALA A 218 -13.90 -1.69 10.58
N PRO A 219 -14.99 -2.17 11.22
CA PRO A 219 -16.01 -1.29 11.82
C PRO A 219 -15.49 -0.37 12.94
N ARG A 220 -14.40 -0.75 13.61
CA ARG A 220 -13.74 0.08 14.62
C ARG A 220 -12.95 1.21 13.95
N ILE A 221 -12.22 0.93 12.88
CA ILE A 221 -11.46 1.93 12.12
C ILE A 221 -12.40 2.98 11.53
N ARG A 222 -13.50 2.58 10.90
CA ARG A 222 -14.50 3.51 10.34
C ARG A 222 -15.03 4.51 11.38
N ARG A 223 -15.39 4.03 12.58
CA ARG A 223 -15.86 4.90 13.68
C ARG A 223 -14.78 5.84 14.21
N LEU A 224 -13.51 5.46 14.14
CA LEU A 224 -12.41 6.34 14.54
C LEU A 224 -12.14 7.41 13.48
N ASP A 225 -12.20 7.06 12.20
CA ASP A 225 -12.09 8.02 11.10
C ASP A 225 -13.22 9.06 11.14
N GLU A 226 -14.47 8.65 11.29
CA GLU A 226 -15.62 9.57 11.41
C GLU A 226 -15.41 10.62 12.51
N ARG A 227 -14.97 10.19 13.70
CA ARG A 227 -14.66 11.08 14.82
C ARG A 227 -13.45 11.98 14.56
N ALA A 228 -12.47 11.51 13.80
CA ALA A 228 -11.30 12.29 13.44
C ALA A 228 -11.68 13.40 12.45
N GLN A 229 -12.50 13.09 11.44
CA GLN A 229 -13.02 14.05 10.48
C GLN A 229 -13.89 15.13 11.13
N GLU A 230 -14.74 14.77 12.10
CA GLU A 230 -15.53 15.74 12.90
C GLU A 230 -14.66 16.74 13.68
N ARG A 231 -13.44 16.34 14.05
CA ARG A 231 -12.50 17.15 14.84
C ARG A 231 -11.45 17.86 13.98
N ALA A 232 -11.36 17.53 12.70
CA ALA A 232 -10.35 18.09 11.82
C ALA A 232 -10.59 19.59 11.63
N LYS A 233 -9.54 20.39 11.83
CA LYS A 233 -9.59 21.84 11.57
C LYS A 233 -9.63 22.06 10.07
N GLN A 234 -10.65 22.76 9.58
CA GLN A 234 -10.79 23.08 8.17
C GLN A 234 -9.80 24.17 7.74
N GLY A 235 -9.25 24.04 6.54
CA GLY A 235 -8.50 25.12 5.86
C GLY A 235 -7.01 25.20 6.19
N GLN A 236 -6.39 24.17 6.78
CA GLN A 236 -4.94 24.12 6.88
C GLN A 236 -4.34 23.97 5.48
N THR A 237 -3.26 24.70 5.22
CA THR A 237 -2.53 24.65 3.96
C THR A 237 -1.07 24.31 4.19
N CYS A 238 -0.43 23.77 3.16
CA CYS A 238 0.99 23.50 3.15
C CYS A 238 1.57 23.78 1.76
N THR A 239 2.85 24.10 1.70
CA THR A 239 3.58 24.28 0.44
C THR A 239 4.33 23.00 0.11
N PHE A 240 4.32 22.61 -1.16
CA PHE A 240 5.03 21.40 -1.62
C PHE A 240 6.14 21.75 -2.58
N SER A 241 7.36 21.29 -2.30
CA SER A 241 8.51 21.55 -3.18
C SER A 241 8.33 20.93 -4.57
N TRP A 242 7.62 19.80 -4.68
CA TRP A 242 7.30 19.14 -5.95
C TRP A 242 6.50 20.00 -6.93
N ILE A 243 5.81 21.03 -6.46
CA ILE A 243 5.02 21.93 -7.31
C ILE A 243 5.54 23.37 -7.21
N PHE A 244 6.86 23.54 -7.10
CA PHE A 244 7.54 24.84 -7.02
C PHE A 244 7.11 25.66 -5.79
N ASN A 245 6.97 24.98 -4.64
CA ASN A 245 6.52 25.57 -3.35
C ASN A 245 5.13 26.25 -3.44
N LYS A 246 4.28 25.82 -4.37
CA LYS A 246 2.88 26.24 -4.39
C LYS A 246 2.13 25.65 -3.20
N GLU A 247 1.17 26.43 -2.73
CA GLU A 247 0.33 26.11 -1.58
C GLU A 247 -0.87 25.26 -1.99
N VAL A 248 -1.19 24.24 -1.20
CA VAL A 248 -2.38 23.40 -1.34
C VAL A 248 -3.04 23.21 0.01
N THR A 249 -4.36 23.02 0.00
CA THR A 249 -5.11 22.64 1.20
C THR A 249 -4.80 21.19 1.57
N LEU A 250 -4.48 20.96 2.85
CA LEU A 250 -4.35 19.64 3.45
C LEU A 250 -5.74 19.04 3.69
#